data_AF-A0A1C5NEM5-F1
#
_entry.id   AF-A0A1C5NEM5-F1
#
_cell.length_a   1.000
_cell.length_b   1.000
_cell.length_c   1.000
_cell.angle_alpha   90.00
_cell.angle_beta   90.00
_cell.angle_gamma   90.00
#
_symmetry.space_group_name_H-M   'P 1'
#
loop_
_entity.id
_entity.type
_entity.pdbx_description
1 polymer ?
#
loop_
_entity_poly.entity_id
_entity_poly.type
_entity_poly.pdbx_seq_one_letter_code
_entity_poly.pdbx_strand_id
1 'polypeptide(L)' 'MLSKKLAAVDKTRCVACGVCENTCPLGAVKVRRGCCVPAGGY' A
#
# COMPACT_ATOMS: atom_id res chain seq x y z
N MET A 1 -20.63 -0.87 -9.19
CA MET A 1 -20.06 -1.98 -8.40
C MET A 1 -18.81 -2.47 -9.12
N LEU A 2 -17.61 -2.06 -8.69
CA LEU A 2 -16.37 -2.62 -9.22
C LEU A 2 -15.53 -3.07 -8.04
N SER A 3 -15.36 -4.39 -7.93
CA SER A 3 -14.55 -5.09 -6.94
C SER A 3 -13.14 -4.52 -6.90
N LYS A 4 -12.89 -3.52 -6.04
CA LYS A 4 -11.58 -2.88 -5.95
C LYS A 4 -10.64 -3.84 -5.23
N LYS A 5 -9.78 -4.50 -6.01
CA LYS A 5 -8.75 -5.40 -5.52
C LYS A 5 -7.73 -4.55 -4.74
N LEU A 6 -7.92 -4.50 -3.43
CA LEU A 6 -7.14 -3.66 -2.53
C LEU A 6 -5.80 -4.34 -2.23
N ALA A 7 -4.71 -3.58 -2.28
CA ALA A 7 -3.42 -4.07 -1.81
C ALA A 7 -3.52 -4.29 -0.29
N ALA A 8 -3.53 -5.55 0.13
CA ALA A 8 -3.47 -5.94 1.54
C ALA A 8 -1.99 -6.11 1.92
N VAL A 9 -1.55 -5.36 2.93
CA VAL A 9 -0.21 -5.48 3.47
C VAL A 9 -0.30 -5.73 4.96
N ASP A 10 0.39 -6.77 5.42
CA ASP A 10 0.48 -7.08 6.83
C ASP A 10 1.35 -6.05 7.55
N LYS A 11 0.72 -5.21 8.37
CA LYS A 11 1.40 -4.14 9.12
C LYS A 11 2.43 -4.68 10.12
N THR A 12 2.26 -5.91 10.58
CA THR A 12 3.20 -6.59 11.49
C THR A 12 4.50 -7.01 10.81
N ARG A 13 4.45 -7.26 9.49
CA ARG A 13 5.61 -7.65 8.67
C ARG A 13 6.16 -6.48 7.86
N CYS A 14 5.39 -5.41 7.71
CA CYS A 14 5.80 -4.24 6.98
C CYS A 14 6.90 -3.49 7.74
N VAL A 15 8.09 -3.44 7.13
CA VAL A 15 9.24 -2.67 7.62
C VAL A 15 9.36 -1.28 6.97
N ALA A 16 8.31 -0.85 6.26
CA ALA A 16 8.27 0.44 5.57
C ALA A 16 9.44 0.71 4.61
N CYS A 17 9.89 -0.33 3.88
CA CYS A 17 10.99 -0.22 2.92
C CYS A 17 10.67 0.59 1.66
N GLY A 18 9.39 0.90 1.36
CA GLY A 18 9.01 1.67 0.18
C GLY A 18 8.98 0.91 -1.14
N VAL A 19 9.49 -0.33 -1.19
CA VAL A 19 9.57 -1.13 -2.44
C VAL A 19 8.19 -1.32 -3.08
N CYS A 20 7.17 -1.61 -2.27
CA CYS A 20 5.81 -1.81 -2.75
C CYS A 20 5.18 -0.53 -3.33
N GLU A 21 5.53 0.65 -2.82
CA GLU A 21 5.10 1.94 -3.39
C GLU A 21 5.77 2.16 -4.76
N ASN A 22 7.08 1.96 -4.83
CA ASN A 22 7.86 2.28 -6.02
C ASN A 22 7.61 1.30 -7.18
N THR A 23 7.31 0.02 -6.87
CA THR A 23 6.99 -0.98 -7.90
C THR A 23 5.56 -0.88 -8.41
N CYS A 24 4.65 -0.17 -7.72
CA CYS A 24 3.23 -0.19 -8.06
C CYS A 24 2.93 0.86 -9.14
N PRO A 25 2.68 0.47 -10.40
CA PRO A 25 2.41 1.43 -11.47
C PRO A 25 1.06 2.14 -11.30
N LEU A 26 0.14 1.51 -10.57
CA LEU A 26 -1.17 2.09 -10.24
C LEU A 26 -1.11 3.03 -9.02
N GLY A 27 0.03 3.08 -8.33
CA GLY A 27 0.17 3.82 -7.08
C GLY A 27 -0.86 3.42 -6.04
N ALA A 28 -1.22 2.13 -5.93
CA ALA A 28 -2.28 1.64 -5.04
C ALA A 28 -1.89 1.60 -3.57
N VAL A 29 -0.58 1.66 -3.27
CA VAL A 29 0.00 1.64 -1.93
C VAL A 29 1.02 2.77 -1.81
N LYS A 30 1.08 3.40 -0.64
CA LYS A 30 2.05 4.44 -0.28
C LYS A 30 2.68 4.14 1.08
N VAL A 31 3.91 4.58 1.32
CA VAL A 31 4.56 4.46 2.62
C VAL A 31 4.51 5.82 3.32
N ARG A 32 3.84 5.89 4.48
CA ARG A 32 3.71 7.12 5.26
C ARG A 32 3.96 6.82 6.73
N ARG A 33 4.80 7.64 7.39
CA ARG A 33 5.12 7.53 8.83
C ARG A 33 5.54 6.12 9.29
N GLY A 34 6.28 5.39 8.45
CA GLY A 34 6.77 4.04 8.80
C GLY A 34 5.73 2.93 8.68
N CYS A 35 4.61 3.14 7.98
CA CYS A 35 3.65 2.08 7.67
C CYS A 35 3.14 2.22 6.22
N CYS A 36 2.92 1.10 5.54
CA CYS A 36 2.25 1.09 4.24
C CYS A 36 0.75 1.39 4.40
N VAL A 37 0.27 2.36 3.63
CA VAL A 37 -1.13 2.79 3.58
C VAL A 37 -1.65 2.65 2.15
N PRO A 38 -2.89 2.18 1.93
CA PRO A 38 -3.48 2.18 0.60
C PRO A 38 -3.66 3.62 0.11
N ALA A 39 -3.36 3.87 -1.16
CA ALA A 39 -3.34 5.23 -1.71
C ALA A 39 -4.73 5.82 -2.00
N GLY A 40 -5.79 5.04 -1.84
CA GLY A 40 -7.13 5.39 -2.31
C GLY A 40 -8.26 4.91 -1.42
N GLY A 41 -8.06 4.90 -0.10
CA GLY A 41 -9.12 4.61 0.86
C GLY A 41 -8.74 5.05 2.27
N TYR A 42 -9.49 6.03 2.79
CA TYR A 42 -10.05 5.90 4.13
C TYR A 42 -11.07 4.76 4.13
#